data_AF-A0A6A5FXQ5-F1
#
_entry.id   AF-A0A6A5FXQ5-F1
#
_cell.length_a   1.000
_cell.length_b   1.000
_cell.length_c   1.000
_cell.angle_alpha   90.00
_cell.angle_beta   90.00
_cell.angle_gamma   90.00
#
_symmetry.space_group_name_H-M   'P 1'
#
loop_
_entity.id
_entity.type
_entity.pdbx_description
1 polymer ?
#
loop_
_entity_poly.entity_id
_entity_poly.type
_entity_poly.pdbx_seq_one_letter_code
_entity_poly.pdbx_strand_id
1 'polypeptide(L)'
;MKQTVKQNMYGFFRRFIPKDKEKAGKRRVEKNVDESEVCDESEVCDESEVCDESEVCVIDVETLRCVICLNIFQGIPRSLTCGHSFCPRCIDEVAHSEQMNEQINEGRNHIQCPICRKRTSMHKLVHNYALKNILDSINELAKEEEKARVAFDNTLEASNEQLRSKCIEFEKINDGLKKEMNERRRKEYYNYVAITLFVIFVSFSHRVSPSGVHPPSLSSGIDFLDFIF
;
A
#
# COMPACT_ATOMS: atom_id res chain seq x y z
N MET A 1 12.76 31.00 -2.05
CA MET A 1 13.09 30.30 -0.78
C MET A 1 11.79 29.90 -0.11
N LYS A 2 11.45 28.61 -0.13
CA LYS A 2 10.25 28.08 0.52
C LYS A 2 10.59 27.74 1.96
N GLN A 3 9.94 28.42 2.90
CA GLN A 3 9.97 28.08 4.32
C GLN A 3 9.17 26.79 4.54
N THR A 4 9.84 25.84 5.18
CA THR A 4 9.29 24.60 5.71
C THR A 4 8.53 24.88 6.99
N VAL A 5 7.21 24.73 6.96
CA VAL A 5 6.38 24.61 8.16
C VAL A 5 5.37 23.49 7.91
N LYS A 6 5.62 22.34 8.53
CA LYS A 6 4.64 21.57 9.31
C LYS A 6 5.27 20.25 9.78
N GLN A 7 5.74 20.32 11.02
CA GLN A 7 5.97 19.17 11.89
C GLN A 7 4.66 18.39 12.11
N ASN A 8 4.82 17.12 12.46
CA ASN A 8 3.85 16.23 13.11
C ASN A 8 2.59 15.83 12.34
N MET A 9 2.64 14.66 11.68
CA MET A 9 1.43 13.87 11.36
C MET A 9 1.49 12.39 11.78
N TYR A 10 2.47 11.99 12.60
CA TYR A 10 2.51 10.67 13.26
C TYR A 10 1.53 10.55 14.46
N GLY A 11 0.36 11.18 14.35
CA GLY A 11 -0.66 11.22 15.41
C GLY A 11 -2.09 10.92 14.95
N PHE A 12 -2.33 10.69 13.65
CA PHE A 12 -3.69 10.57 13.13
C PHE A 12 -4.20 9.12 12.98
N PHE A 13 -3.32 8.12 12.91
CA PHE A 13 -3.72 6.72 12.71
C PHE A 13 -4.04 5.93 13.99
N ARG A 14 -4.00 6.55 15.19
CA ARG A 14 -4.41 5.89 16.45
C ARG A 14 -5.90 6.04 16.79
N ARG A 15 -6.75 6.45 15.84
CA ARG A 15 -8.19 6.70 16.10
C ARG A 15 -9.17 5.73 15.42
N PHE A 16 -8.68 4.66 14.81
CA PHE A 16 -9.52 3.55 14.31
C PHE A 16 -9.17 2.23 15.01
N ILE A 17 -9.05 2.25 16.34
CA ILE A 17 -9.11 1.04 17.16
C ILE A 17 -10.46 1.05 17.87
N PRO A 18 -11.46 0.27 17.43
CA PRO A 18 -12.61 -0.05 18.26
C PRO A 18 -12.11 -0.85 19.46
N LYS A 19 -12.22 -0.25 20.65
CA LYS A 19 -12.10 -0.98 21.91
C LYS A 19 -13.45 -1.62 22.20
N ASP A 20 -13.72 -2.74 21.59
CA ASP A 20 -14.72 -3.67 22.11
C ASP A 20 -14.07 -5.06 22.17
N LYS A 21 -14.04 -5.56 23.40
CA LYS A 21 -13.66 -6.92 23.73
C LYS A 21 -14.70 -7.84 23.09
N GLU A 22 -14.26 -9.03 22.69
CA GLU A 22 -15.07 -10.13 22.18
C GLU A 22 -15.37 -10.09 20.66
N LYS A 23 -15.04 -11.20 19.99
CA LYS A 23 -15.37 -11.57 18.59
C LYS A 23 -14.56 -10.92 17.46
N ALA A 24 -13.35 -11.45 17.24
CA ALA A 24 -12.74 -11.51 15.91
C ALA A 24 -12.50 -12.98 15.53
N GLY A 25 -13.60 -13.71 15.31
CA GLY A 25 -13.57 -15.00 14.64
C GLY A 25 -13.10 -14.81 13.20
N LYS A 26 -11.93 -15.38 12.87
CA LYS A 26 -11.45 -15.55 11.50
C LYS A 26 -12.48 -16.41 10.75
N ARG A 27 -13.11 -15.84 9.72
CA ARG A 27 -13.69 -16.63 8.63
C ARG A 27 -12.55 -17.25 7.84
N ARG A 28 -12.35 -18.56 7.97
CA ARG A 28 -11.85 -19.43 6.90
C ARG A 28 -12.37 -20.85 7.10
N VAL A 29 -13.06 -21.30 6.06
CA VAL A 29 -13.34 -22.70 5.69
C VAL A 29 -14.38 -23.43 6.54
N GLU A 30 -15.54 -23.65 5.91
CA GLU A 30 -16.55 -24.62 6.32
C GLU A 30 -15.91 -26.00 6.53
N LYS A 31 -16.05 -26.54 7.74
CA LYS A 31 -16.23 -27.97 7.97
C LYS A 31 -17.23 -28.13 9.10
N ASN A 32 -18.42 -28.57 8.71
CA ASN A 32 -19.43 -29.13 9.62
C ASN A 32 -18.85 -30.37 10.30
N VAL A 33 -18.82 -30.41 11.63
CA VAL A 33 -19.17 -31.60 12.44
C VAL A 33 -19.73 -31.08 13.76
N ASP A 34 -20.97 -31.44 14.04
CA ASP A 34 -21.72 -31.12 15.25
C ASP A 34 -21.12 -31.78 16.52
N GLU A 35 -21.25 -31.02 17.60
CA GLU A 35 -21.67 -31.42 18.96
C GLU A 35 -21.04 -32.65 19.64
N SER A 36 -20.25 -32.34 20.67
CA SER A 36 -20.27 -32.95 22.01
C SER A 36 -20.44 -34.47 22.14
N GLU A 37 -19.34 -35.15 22.43
CA GLU A 37 -19.36 -36.29 23.35
C GLU A 37 -18.37 -36.05 24.49
N VAL A 38 -18.92 -36.10 25.69
CA VAL A 38 -18.23 -36.26 26.97
C VAL A 38 -17.50 -37.61 26.92
N CYS A 39 -16.22 -37.65 27.28
CA CYS A 39 -15.55 -38.91 27.57
C CYS A 39 -14.83 -38.86 28.92
N ASP A 40 -15.16 -39.86 29.72
CA ASP A 40 -14.87 -40.07 31.13
C ASP A 40 -13.38 -40.22 31.47
N GLU A 41 -13.08 -39.96 32.74
CA GLU A 41 -11.83 -40.23 33.44
C GLU A 41 -11.31 -41.66 33.20
N SER A 42 -10.24 -41.80 32.40
CA SER A 42 -9.23 -42.87 32.57
C SER A 42 -7.98 -42.61 31.71
N GLU A 43 -6.89 -42.27 32.40
CA GLU A 43 -5.47 -42.54 32.09
C GLU A 43 -5.08 -42.90 30.64
N VAL A 44 -4.41 -41.98 29.93
CA VAL A 44 -2.95 -41.94 29.65
C VAL A 44 -2.65 -40.58 29.00
N CYS A 45 -1.87 -39.73 29.67
CA CYS A 45 -1.35 -38.50 29.08
C CYS A 45 -0.10 -38.82 28.24
N ASP A 46 -0.27 -39.08 26.94
CA ASP A 46 0.84 -39.10 25.99
C ASP A 46 1.30 -37.65 25.74
N GLU A 47 2.53 -37.35 26.15
CA GLU A 47 3.27 -36.08 26.04
C GLU A 47 3.55 -35.64 24.59
N SER A 48 2.53 -35.56 23.74
CA SER A 48 2.66 -34.92 22.43
C SER A 48 2.08 -33.51 22.51
N GLU A 49 2.92 -32.63 23.07
CA GLU A 49 2.73 -31.19 22.99
C GLU A 49 2.34 -30.78 21.57
N VAL A 50 1.30 -29.95 21.52
CA VAL A 50 0.83 -29.27 20.33
C VAL A 50 1.97 -28.40 19.81
N CYS A 51 2.64 -28.81 18.73
CA CYS A 51 3.64 -28.00 18.05
C CYS A 51 2.95 -26.89 17.24
N ASP A 52 2.38 -25.91 17.92
CA ASP A 52 1.67 -24.77 17.33
C ASP A 52 2.52 -23.49 17.42
N GLU A 53 3.73 -23.53 16.86
CA GLU A 53 4.51 -22.33 16.58
C GLU A 53 5.11 -22.44 15.18
N SER A 54 4.66 -21.56 14.28
CA SER A 54 5.29 -21.40 12.97
C SER A 54 6.72 -20.90 13.16
N GLU A 55 7.68 -21.82 13.23
CA GLU A 55 9.10 -21.50 13.37
C GLU A 55 9.57 -20.69 12.15
N VAL A 56 9.77 -19.39 12.34
CA VAL A 56 10.41 -18.54 11.33
C VAL A 56 11.92 -18.77 11.39
N CYS A 57 12.44 -19.53 10.44
CA CYS A 57 13.87 -19.74 10.29
C CYS A 57 14.53 -18.53 9.60
N VAL A 58 15.34 -17.76 10.34
CA VAL A 58 16.16 -16.67 9.78
C VAL A 58 17.47 -17.27 9.25
N ILE A 59 17.70 -17.15 7.94
CA ILE A 59 18.95 -17.56 7.29
C ILE A 59 19.75 -16.31 6.96
N ASP A 60 20.98 -16.22 7.46
CA ASP A 60 21.90 -15.16 7.05
C ASP A 60 22.34 -15.37 5.59
N VAL A 61 22.12 -14.36 4.75
CA VAL A 61 22.41 -14.41 3.32
C VAL A 61 23.90 -14.66 3.07
N GLU A 62 24.77 -14.28 4.00
CA GLU A 62 26.22 -14.39 3.77
C GLU A 62 26.69 -15.84 3.86
N THR A 63 25.93 -16.69 4.56
CA THR A 63 26.13 -18.15 4.61
C THR A 63 25.79 -18.84 3.30
N LEU A 64 25.04 -18.17 2.42
CA LEU A 64 24.62 -18.66 1.11
C LEU A 64 25.52 -18.15 -0.03
N ARG A 65 26.63 -17.46 0.30
CA ARG A 65 27.59 -16.95 -0.68
C ARG A 65 28.78 -17.87 -0.87
N CYS A 66 29.21 -17.99 -2.11
CA CYS A 66 30.47 -18.64 -2.45
C CYS A 66 31.64 -17.70 -2.12
N VAL A 67 32.62 -18.16 -1.35
CA VAL A 67 33.78 -17.34 -0.97
C VAL A 67 34.73 -17.01 -2.13
N ILE A 68 34.62 -17.70 -3.26
CA ILE A 68 35.48 -17.46 -4.44
C ILE A 68 34.92 -16.29 -5.26
N CYS A 69 33.64 -16.34 -5.64
CA CYS A 69 33.02 -15.30 -6.47
C CYS A 69 32.24 -14.25 -5.67
N LEU A 70 32.10 -14.42 -4.35
CA LEU A 70 31.40 -13.53 -3.42
C LEU A 70 29.91 -13.31 -3.74
N ASN A 71 29.34 -14.12 -4.63
CA ASN A 71 27.94 -14.13 -4.99
C ASN A 71 27.22 -15.30 -4.31
N ILE A 72 25.89 -15.21 -4.21
CA ILE A 72 25.04 -16.35 -3.88
C ILE A 72 25.38 -17.52 -4.82
N PHE A 73 25.42 -18.74 -4.28
CA PHE A 73 25.82 -19.90 -5.08
C PHE A 73 25.04 -20.01 -6.40
N GLN A 74 25.77 -20.12 -7.51
CA GLN A 74 25.20 -20.26 -8.84
C GLN A 74 25.25 -21.73 -9.27
N GLY A 75 24.11 -22.28 -9.69
CA GLY A 75 23.99 -23.70 -10.02
C GLY A 75 23.93 -24.59 -8.77
N ILE A 76 24.26 -25.87 -8.91
CA ILE A 76 24.27 -26.82 -7.78
C ILE A 76 25.64 -26.74 -7.09
N PRO A 77 25.73 -26.24 -5.84
CA PRO A 77 27.02 -26.11 -5.15
C PRO A 77 27.72 -27.45 -5.02
N ARG A 78 29.06 -27.47 -5.15
CA ARG A 78 29.88 -28.66 -4.93
C ARG A 78 30.57 -28.59 -3.58
N SER A 79 30.39 -29.61 -2.76
CA SER A 79 31.01 -29.75 -1.45
C SER A 79 32.26 -30.62 -1.52
N LEU A 80 33.33 -30.14 -0.88
CA LEU A 80 34.53 -30.92 -0.63
C LEU A 80 34.31 -31.83 0.59
N THR A 81 35.18 -32.82 0.79
CA THR A 81 35.15 -33.73 1.95
C THR A 81 35.39 -33.00 3.29
N CYS A 82 35.87 -31.75 3.26
CA CYS A 82 35.96 -30.89 4.42
C CYS A 82 34.62 -30.21 4.80
N GLY A 83 33.57 -30.36 4.00
CA GLY A 83 32.24 -29.76 4.23
C GLY A 83 32.02 -28.41 3.54
N HIS A 84 33.06 -27.71 3.10
CA HIS A 84 32.91 -26.43 2.40
C HIS A 84 32.36 -26.59 0.98
N SER A 85 31.40 -25.74 0.63
CA SER A 85 30.75 -25.70 -0.68
C SER A 85 31.22 -24.52 -1.53
N PHE A 86 31.25 -24.73 -2.86
CA PHE A 86 31.65 -23.73 -3.86
C PHE A 86 30.75 -23.83 -5.09
N CYS A 87 30.65 -22.76 -5.89
CA CYS A 87 29.99 -22.84 -7.20
C CYS A 87 30.73 -23.84 -8.11
N PRO A 88 30.04 -24.56 -9.02
CA PRO A 88 30.68 -25.48 -9.97
C PRO A 88 31.81 -24.82 -10.76
N ARG A 89 31.55 -23.66 -11.36
CA ARG A 89 32.57 -22.94 -12.14
C ARG A 89 33.76 -22.53 -11.29
N CYS A 90 33.51 -22.00 -10.09
CA CYS A 90 34.56 -21.52 -9.21
C CYS A 90 35.50 -22.65 -8.76
N ILE A 91 34.96 -23.82 -8.42
CA ILE A 91 35.82 -24.92 -7.98
C ILE A 91 36.57 -25.56 -9.15
N ASP A 92 35.95 -25.61 -10.34
CA ASP A 92 36.60 -26.08 -11.56
C ASP A 92 37.75 -25.14 -11.96
N GLU A 93 37.57 -23.82 -11.87
CA GLU A 93 38.62 -22.82 -12.10
C GLU A 93 39.79 -22.95 -11.12
N VAL A 94 39.51 -23.14 -9.83
CA VAL A 94 40.57 -23.38 -8.83
C VAL A 94 41.33 -24.67 -9.18
N ALA A 95 40.64 -25.75 -9.52
CA ALA A 95 41.27 -27.01 -9.93
C ALA A 95 42.19 -26.83 -11.14
N HIS A 96 41.74 -26.09 -12.16
CA HIS A 96 42.55 -25.79 -13.34
C HIS A 96 43.77 -24.91 -13.02
N SER A 97 43.63 -23.95 -12.12
CA SER A 97 44.74 -23.07 -11.73
C SER A 97 45.85 -23.81 -10.96
N GLU A 98 45.49 -24.77 -10.10
CA GLU A 98 46.45 -25.59 -9.36
C GLU A 98 47.20 -26.57 -10.31
N GLN A 99 46.51 -27.10 -11.33
CA GLN A 99 47.12 -27.98 -12.33
C GLN A 99 48.18 -27.29 -13.20
N MET A 100 48.05 -26.00 -13.48
CA MET A 100 49.00 -25.26 -14.31
C MET A 100 50.29 -24.90 -13.57
N ASN A 101 50.25 -24.79 -12.23
CA ASN A 101 51.39 -24.42 -11.40
C ASN A 101 52.32 -25.61 -11.05
N GLU A 102 51.82 -26.85 -11.06
CA GLU A 102 52.63 -28.03 -10.76
C GLU A 102 53.22 -28.64 -12.06
N GLN A 103 54.37 -28.12 -12.51
CA GLN A 103 55.09 -28.67 -13.68
C GLN A 103 55.67 -30.08 -13.48
N ILE A 104 55.66 -30.64 -12.27
CA ILE A 104 56.29 -31.92 -11.96
C ILE A 104 55.51 -32.53 -10.79
N ASN A 105 54.59 -33.46 -11.04
CA ASN A 105 54.25 -34.61 -10.17
C ASN A 105 52.93 -35.27 -10.58
N GLU A 106 52.87 -36.59 -10.40
CA GLU A 106 51.80 -37.52 -10.79
C GLU A 106 50.55 -37.43 -9.88
N GLY A 107 50.21 -36.23 -9.39
CA GLY A 107 49.17 -35.98 -8.40
C GLY A 107 47.88 -35.33 -8.91
N ARG A 108 47.60 -35.39 -10.22
CA ARG A 108 46.61 -34.58 -11.00
C ARG A 108 45.14 -34.57 -10.53
N ASN A 109 44.80 -35.27 -9.45
CA ASN A 109 43.43 -35.54 -9.02
C ASN A 109 43.09 -34.93 -7.67
N HIS A 110 43.87 -33.97 -7.16
CA HIS A 110 43.65 -33.34 -5.85
C HIS A 110 43.57 -31.83 -5.95
N ILE A 111 42.70 -31.23 -5.13
CA ILE A 111 42.53 -29.78 -4.95
C ILE A 111 42.71 -29.41 -3.48
N GLN A 112 43.20 -28.21 -3.19
CA GLN A 112 43.17 -27.65 -1.83
C GLN A 112 41.91 -26.81 -1.61
N CYS A 113 41.22 -27.01 -0.48
CA CYS A 113 40.08 -26.17 -0.12
C CYS A 113 40.52 -24.70 0.06
N PRO A 114 39.94 -23.71 -0.65
CA PRO A 114 40.28 -22.29 -0.48
C PRO A 114 40.07 -21.74 0.93
N ILE A 115 39.25 -22.40 1.76
CA ILE A 115 38.93 -21.95 3.12
C ILE A 115 39.88 -22.58 4.14
N CYS A 116 39.97 -23.92 4.17
CA CYS A 116 40.71 -24.63 5.22
C CYS A 116 41.97 -25.37 4.73
N ARG A 117 42.32 -25.25 3.44
CA ARG A 117 43.48 -25.86 2.78
C ARG A 117 43.55 -27.40 2.84
N LYS A 118 42.49 -28.08 3.29
CA LYS A 118 42.41 -29.54 3.28
C LYS A 118 42.44 -30.07 1.84
N ARG A 119 43.37 -30.99 1.56
CA ARG A 119 43.47 -31.67 0.25
C ARG A 119 42.29 -32.62 0.05
N THR A 120 41.62 -32.49 -1.08
CA THR A 120 40.46 -33.29 -1.46
C THR A 120 40.66 -33.83 -2.86
N SER A 121 40.26 -35.08 -3.14
CA SER A 121 40.30 -35.59 -4.51
C SER A 121 39.14 -35.04 -5.34
N MET A 122 39.41 -34.67 -6.59
CA MET A 122 38.41 -34.17 -7.55
C MET A 122 37.22 -35.10 -7.72
N HIS A 123 37.46 -36.41 -7.72
CA HIS A 123 36.40 -37.41 -7.85
C HIS A 123 35.49 -37.54 -6.61
N LYS A 124 35.88 -36.93 -5.48
CA LYS A 124 35.12 -36.96 -4.22
C LYS A 124 34.26 -35.71 -4.00
N LEU A 125 34.18 -34.80 -4.98
CA LEU A 125 33.29 -33.65 -4.88
C LEU A 125 31.85 -34.12 -5.05
N VAL A 126 30.99 -33.71 -4.11
CA VAL A 126 29.58 -34.10 -4.10
C VAL A 126 28.71 -32.88 -4.34
N HIS A 127 27.63 -33.06 -5.09
CA HIS A 127 26.62 -32.02 -5.30
C HIS A 127 25.80 -31.81 -4.02
N ASN A 128 25.71 -30.58 -3.56
CA ASN A 128 24.91 -30.19 -2.40
C ASN A 128 23.50 -29.79 -2.84
N TYR A 129 22.65 -30.81 -3.07
CA TYR A 129 21.25 -30.59 -3.46
C TYR A 129 20.42 -29.94 -2.35
N ALA A 130 20.76 -30.17 -1.08
CA ALA A 130 20.04 -29.54 0.04
C ALA A 130 20.19 -28.01 -0.02
N LEU A 131 21.43 -27.52 -0.18
CA LEU A 131 21.69 -26.09 -0.33
C LEU A 131 21.05 -25.52 -1.60
N LYS A 132 21.07 -26.27 -2.70
CA LYS A 132 20.36 -25.88 -3.93
C LYS A 132 18.85 -25.73 -3.70
N ASN A 133 18.22 -26.69 -3.04
CA ASN A 133 16.79 -26.64 -2.75
C ASN A 133 16.43 -25.44 -1.86
N ILE A 134 17.24 -25.14 -0.84
CA ILE A 134 17.05 -23.97 0.02
C ILE A 134 17.11 -22.68 -0.81
N LEU A 135 18.12 -22.54 -1.68
CA LEU A 135 18.27 -21.38 -2.56
C LEU A 135 17.08 -21.22 -3.51
N ASP A 136 16.61 -22.32 -4.09
CA ASP A 136 15.47 -22.32 -5.00
C ASP A 136 14.18 -21.95 -4.24
N SER A 137 13.96 -22.47 -3.03
CA SER A 137 12.82 -22.11 -2.18
C SER A 137 12.82 -20.62 -1.81
N ILE A 138 13.97 -20.05 -1.41
CA ILE A 138 14.07 -18.62 -1.10
C ILE A 138 13.75 -17.78 -2.34
N ASN A 139 14.24 -18.18 -3.51
CA ASN A 139 14.01 -17.46 -4.75
C ASN A 139 12.54 -17.50 -5.21
N GLU A 140 11.86 -18.65 -5.04
CA GLU A 140 10.43 -18.73 -5.34
C GLU A 140 9.58 -17.91 -4.38
N LEU A 141 9.88 -17.94 -3.07
CA LEU A 141 9.21 -17.09 -2.08
C LEU A 141 9.35 -15.60 -2.42
N ALA A 142 10.55 -15.15 -2.79
CA ALA A 142 10.80 -13.77 -3.20
C ALA A 142 9.99 -13.37 -4.45
N LYS A 143 9.84 -14.27 -5.42
CA LYS A 143 9.02 -14.03 -6.62
C LYS A 143 7.53 -13.96 -6.29
N GLU A 144 7.05 -14.81 -5.39
CA GLU A 144 5.65 -14.79 -4.95
C GLU A 144 5.32 -13.50 -4.20
N GLU A 145 6.20 -13.07 -3.29
CA GLU A 145 6.08 -11.81 -2.58
C GLU A 145 6.06 -10.62 -3.55
N GLU A 146 6.96 -10.59 -4.53
CA GLU A 146 6.98 -9.54 -5.56
C GLU A 146 5.67 -9.52 -6.38
N LYS A 147 5.18 -10.68 -6.81
CA LYS A 147 3.90 -10.77 -7.53
C LYS A 147 2.74 -10.25 -6.69
N ALA A 148 2.71 -10.59 -5.41
CA ALA A 148 1.68 -10.11 -4.48
C ALA A 148 1.75 -8.58 -4.30
N ARG A 149 2.96 -8.03 -4.15
CA ARG A 149 3.18 -6.58 -4.05
C ARG A 149 2.71 -5.86 -5.31
N VAL A 150 3.11 -6.34 -6.49
CA VAL A 150 2.70 -5.73 -7.77
C VAL A 150 1.18 -5.80 -7.96
N ALA A 151 0.54 -6.91 -7.61
CA ALA A 151 -0.91 -7.03 -7.69
C ALA A 151 -1.63 -6.04 -6.74
N PHE A 152 -1.09 -5.85 -5.54
CA PHE A 152 -1.59 -4.86 -4.59
C PHE A 152 -1.46 -3.43 -5.13
N ASP A 153 -0.28 -3.08 -5.64
CA ASP A 153 -0.01 -1.74 -6.18
C ASP A 153 -0.93 -1.41 -7.36
N ASN A 154 -1.13 -2.37 -8.28
CA ASN A 154 -2.07 -2.22 -9.40
C ASN A 154 -3.51 -1.98 -8.92
N THR A 155 -3.95 -2.71 -7.88
CA THR A 155 -5.29 -2.56 -7.31
C THR A 155 -5.44 -1.19 -6.65
N LEU A 156 -4.41 -0.75 -5.93
CA LEU A 156 -4.38 0.55 -5.28
C LEU A 156 -4.40 1.69 -6.31
N GLU A 157 -3.66 1.56 -7.40
CA GLU A 157 -3.63 2.54 -8.48
C GLU A 157 -5.00 2.67 -9.15
N ALA A 158 -5.64 1.55 -9.52
CA ALA A 158 -6.98 1.54 -10.09
C ALA A 158 -8.02 2.19 -9.15
N SER A 159 -7.96 1.88 -7.85
CA SER A 159 -8.85 2.48 -6.85
C SER A 159 -8.65 4.00 -6.74
N ASN A 160 -7.39 4.46 -6.72
CA ASN A 160 -7.06 5.88 -6.67
C ASN A 160 -7.50 6.62 -7.94
N GLU A 161 -7.35 6.02 -9.11
CA GLU A 161 -7.83 6.60 -10.37
C GLU A 161 -9.36 6.77 -10.37
N GLN A 162 -10.08 5.76 -9.88
CA GLN A 162 -11.53 5.86 -9.73
C GLN A 162 -11.93 6.97 -8.77
N LEU A 163 -11.24 7.11 -7.64
CA LEU A 163 -11.50 8.18 -6.67
C LEU A 163 -11.25 9.55 -7.28
N ARG A 164 -10.15 9.74 -8.01
CA ARG A 164 -9.84 11.00 -8.71
C ARG A 164 -10.93 11.36 -9.72
N SER A 165 -11.40 10.38 -10.49
CA SER A 165 -12.48 10.57 -11.45
C SER A 165 -13.78 11.02 -10.78
N LYS A 166 -14.16 10.39 -9.67
CA LYS A 166 -15.32 10.81 -8.87
C LYS A 166 -15.16 12.20 -8.27
N CYS A 167 -13.97 12.56 -7.78
CA CYS A 167 -13.72 13.91 -7.28
C CYS A 167 -13.97 14.98 -8.36
N ILE A 168 -13.48 14.74 -9.57
CA ILE A 168 -13.70 15.64 -10.72
C ILE A 168 -15.18 15.72 -11.08
N GLU A 169 -15.90 14.59 -11.08
CA GLU A 169 -17.33 14.57 -11.35
C GLU A 169 -18.13 15.37 -10.31
N PHE A 170 -17.86 15.14 -9.02
CA PHE A 170 -18.51 15.87 -7.94
C PHE A 170 -18.21 17.36 -7.99
N GLU A 171 -16.98 17.76 -8.32
CA GLU A 171 -16.60 19.17 -8.48
C GLU A 171 -17.44 19.83 -9.59
N LYS A 172 -17.59 19.17 -10.74
CA LYS A 172 -18.44 19.66 -11.85
C LYS A 172 -19.91 19.80 -11.44
N ILE A 173 -20.45 18.80 -10.73
CA ILE A 173 -21.85 18.83 -10.26
C ILE A 173 -22.04 19.98 -9.27
N ASN A 174 -21.11 20.16 -8.33
CA ASN A 174 -21.18 21.20 -7.31
C ASN A 174 -21.12 22.60 -7.96
N ASP A 175 -20.23 22.80 -8.94
CA ASP A 175 -20.17 24.04 -9.71
C ASP A 175 -21.45 24.30 -10.51
N GLY A 176 -22.07 23.25 -11.07
CA GLY A 176 -23.37 23.33 -11.74
C GLY A 176 -24.48 23.78 -10.80
N LEU A 177 -24.64 23.09 -9.67
CA LEU A 177 -25.63 23.42 -8.64
C LEU A 177 -25.44 24.83 -8.09
N LYS A 178 -24.18 25.26 -7.89
CA LYS A 178 -23.86 26.62 -7.44
C LYS A 178 -24.28 27.67 -8.47
N LYS A 179 -24.11 27.40 -9.77
CA LYS A 179 -24.61 28.27 -10.84
C LYS A 179 -26.13 28.33 -10.85
N GLU A 180 -26.81 27.19 -10.77
CA GLU A 180 -28.28 27.12 -10.73
C GLU A 180 -28.86 27.85 -9.52
N MET A 181 -28.27 27.68 -8.34
CA MET A 181 -28.67 28.37 -7.12
C MET A 181 -28.51 29.89 -7.28
N ASN A 182 -27.40 30.35 -7.86
CA ASN A 182 -27.16 31.77 -8.12
C ASN A 182 -28.13 32.34 -9.16
N GLU A 183 -28.48 31.57 -10.19
CA GLU A 183 -29.46 31.99 -11.20
C GLU A 183 -30.87 32.08 -10.61
N ARG A 184 -31.27 31.10 -9.79
CA ARG A 184 -32.56 31.13 -9.07
C ARG A 184 -32.63 32.35 -8.16
N ARG A 185 -31.58 32.59 -7.34
CA ARG A 185 -31.49 33.77 -6.48
C ARG A 185 -31.55 35.08 -7.28
N ARG A 186 -30.94 35.12 -8.47
CA ARG A 186 -30.99 36.31 -9.35
C ARG A 186 -32.41 36.55 -9.89
N LYS A 187 -33.12 35.50 -10.33
CA LYS A 187 -34.53 35.61 -10.78
C LYS A 187 -35.43 36.07 -9.64
N GLU A 188 -35.26 35.51 -8.45
CA GLU A 188 -35.98 35.93 -7.24
C GLU A 188 -35.72 37.40 -6.92
N TYR A 189 -34.47 37.86 -7.00
CA TYR A 189 -34.12 39.26 -6.81
C TYR A 189 -34.82 40.18 -7.82
N TYR A 190 -34.76 39.87 -9.12
CA TYR A 190 -35.44 40.70 -10.14
C TYR A 190 -36.96 40.70 -9.97
N ASN A 191 -37.56 39.55 -9.66
CA ASN A 191 -38.99 39.45 -9.37
C ASN A 191 -39.36 40.31 -8.16
N TYR A 192 -38.57 40.26 -7.09
CA TYR A 192 -38.77 41.09 -5.89
C TYR A 192 -38.69 42.59 -6.21
N VAL A 193 -37.67 43.02 -6.98
CA VAL A 193 -37.53 44.41 -7.42
C VAL A 193 -38.72 44.85 -8.27
N ALA A 194 -39.15 44.03 -9.24
CA ALA A 194 -40.29 44.34 -10.11
C ALA A 194 -41.60 44.50 -9.32
N ILE A 195 -41.87 43.60 -8.37
CA ILE A 195 -43.04 43.69 -7.47
C ILE A 195 -42.97 44.97 -6.65
N THR A 196 -41.80 45.28 -6.07
CA THR A 196 -41.61 46.49 -5.24
C THR A 196 -41.88 47.76 -6.05
N LEU A 197 -41.34 47.86 -7.28
CA LEU A 197 -41.58 49.00 -8.18
C LEU A 197 -43.06 49.12 -8.57
N PHE A 198 -43.74 48.00 -8.86
CA PHE A 198 -45.17 47.99 -9.18
C PHE A 198 -46.01 48.51 -8.02
N VAL A 199 -45.74 48.06 -6.79
CA VAL A 199 -46.44 48.53 -5.58
C VAL A 199 -46.24 50.03 -5.38
N ILE A 200 -45.01 50.53 -5.57
CA ILE A 200 -44.71 51.98 -5.50
C ILE A 200 -45.53 52.74 -6.55
N PHE A 201 -45.55 52.29 -7.81
CA PHE A 201 -46.28 52.95 -8.90
C PHE A 201 -47.80 53.00 -8.67
N VAL A 202 -48.40 51.90 -8.21
CA VAL A 202 -49.83 51.83 -7.88
C VAL A 202 -50.15 52.75 -6.69
N SER A 203 -49.31 52.76 -5.66
CA SER A 203 -49.48 53.64 -4.49
C SER A 203 -49.39 55.12 -4.87
N PHE A 204 -48.49 55.47 -5.80
CA PHE A 204 -48.36 56.83 -6.32
C PHE A 204 -49.58 57.24 -7.17
N SER A 205 -50.06 56.34 -8.03
CA SER A 205 -51.24 56.56 -8.87
C SER A 205 -52.52 56.75 -8.04
N HIS A 206 -52.67 55.98 -6.95
CA HIS A 206 -53.80 56.12 -6.01
C HIS A 206 -53.77 57.44 -5.21
N ARG A 207 -52.62 58.09 -5.05
CA ARG A 207 -52.55 59.45 -4.46
C ARG A 207 -52.96 60.55 -5.44
N VAL A 208 -52.96 60.28 -6.75
CA VAL A 208 -53.08 61.30 -7.80
C VAL A 208 -54.52 61.49 -8.33
N SER A 209 -55.53 60.71 -7.93
CA SER A 209 -56.95 60.99 -8.25
C SER A 209 -57.96 60.28 -7.32
N PRO A 210 -59.12 60.87 -6.94
CA PRO A 210 -59.70 62.17 -7.33
C PRO A 210 -60.04 63.10 -6.14
N SER A 211 -59.81 64.40 -6.30
CA SER A 211 -60.83 65.40 -5.95
C SER A 211 -60.58 66.63 -6.80
N GLY A 212 -61.43 66.83 -7.80
CA GLY A 212 -61.47 68.09 -8.50
C GLY A 212 -62.00 69.15 -7.57
N VAL A 213 -61.16 70.08 -7.12
CA VAL A 213 -61.50 71.48 -6.82
C VAL A 213 -60.17 72.27 -6.85
N HIS A 214 -60.08 73.20 -7.80
CA HIS A 214 -59.21 74.38 -7.94
C HIS A 214 -57.70 74.34 -7.58
N PRO A 215 -56.84 75.06 -8.34
CA PRO A 215 -55.43 75.19 -7.99
C PRO A 215 -55.26 76.17 -6.82
N PRO A 216 -54.27 75.93 -5.95
CA PRO A 216 -53.46 77.03 -5.49
C PRO A 216 -51.98 76.82 -5.78
N SER A 217 -51.35 77.97 -5.91
CA SER A 217 -49.96 78.29 -6.18
C SER A 217 -48.91 77.50 -5.41
N LEU A 218 -47.76 77.33 -6.09
CA LEU A 218 -46.38 77.18 -5.59
C LEU A 218 -46.21 77.11 -4.05
N SER A 219 -45.65 76.00 -3.57
CA SER A 219 -44.44 76.05 -2.74
C SER A 219 -43.74 74.70 -2.69
N SER A 220 -42.43 74.80 -2.58
CA SER A 220 -41.37 73.81 -2.77
C SER A 220 -41.20 72.83 -1.60
N GLY A 221 -40.70 71.64 -1.94
CA GLY A 221 -39.78 70.89 -1.09
C GLY A 221 -40.38 69.74 -0.31
N ILE A 222 -40.41 68.54 -0.91
CA ILE A 222 -40.34 67.29 -0.15
C ILE A 222 -39.33 66.40 -0.87
N ASP A 223 -38.19 66.21 -0.20
CA ASP A 223 -37.04 65.44 -0.63
C ASP A 223 -37.39 63.95 -0.78
N PHE A 224 -37.21 63.42 -1.98
CA PHE A 224 -37.46 62.02 -2.32
C PHE A 224 -36.21 61.13 -2.17
N LEU A 225 -35.17 61.63 -1.49
CA LEU A 225 -33.83 61.03 -1.46
C LEU A 225 -33.49 60.21 -0.19
N ASP A 226 -34.40 60.04 0.76
CA ASP A 226 -34.12 59.32 2.02
C ASP A 226 -34.61 57.86 2.08
N PHE A 227 -35.11 57.28 0.98
CA PHE A 227 -35.66 55.91 1.02
C PHE A 227 -34.75 54.81 0.44
N ILE A 228 -33.52 55.13 0.03
CA ILE A 228 -32.56 54.10 -0.44
C ILE A 228 -31.17 54.40 0.12
N PHE A 229 -30.94 54.04 1.37
CA PHE A 229 -29.66 53.59 1.92
C PHE A 229 -29.90 52.60 3.06
#